data_AF-A0A5C7AQK3-F1
#
_entry.id   AF-A0A5C7AQK3-F1
#
_cell.length_a   1.000
_cell.length_b   1.000
_cell.length_c   1.000
_cell.angle_alpha   90.00
_cell.angle_beta   90.00
_cell.angle_gamma   90.00
#
_symmetry.space_group_name_H-M   'P 1'
#
loop_
_entity.id
_entity.type
_entity.pdbx_description
1 polymer ?
#
loop_
_entity_poly.entity_id
_entity_poly.type
_entity_poly.pdbx_seq_one_letter_code
_entity_poly.pdbx_strand_id
1 'polypeptide(L)'
;MKTNFLTIITILSFMFSLHAQDKPTSNAGIKFGYNLAAVSFDGETETSQRHGFHAGFYGESFLSEALALQIEVLYSQQGYELNDGSGTFTQKLDYINMPLLLKIYPDNNFYLEAGPQVGLAINHKEEFDSNFSLFSTSQEFDPNNFDWGVNFGTGFKTDSGVSLGVRYHLGMGSVYDEGDPQNRVWQFSLGFNF
;
A
#
# COMPACT_ATOMS: atom_id res chain seq x y z
N MET A 1 7.93 12.48 17.82
CA MET A 1 8.65 11.84 16.69
C MET A 1 9.64 10.74 17.10
N LYS A 2 10.44 10.88 18.17
CA LYS A 2 11.46 9.85 18.54
C LYS A 2 10.89 8.53 19.09
N THR A 3 9.73 8.57 19.77
CA THR A 3 9.14 7.39 20.42
C THR A 3 8.53 6.41 19.41
N ASN A 4 7.87 6.89 18.36
CA ASN A 4 7.21 6.05 17.35
C ASN A 4 8.22 5.24 16.51
N PHE A 5 9.40 5.83 16.24
CA PHE A 5 10.48 5.15 15.51
C PHE A 5 11.09 3.99 16.31
N LEU A 6 11.23 4.16 17.63
CA LEU A 6 11.78 3.14 18.53
C LEU A 6 10.81 1.93 18.66
N THR A 7 9.51 2.20 18.67
CA THR A 7 8.47 1.15 18.69
C THR A 7 8.49 0.33 17.41
N ILE A 8 8.63 0.96 16.24
CA ILE A 8 8.75 0.26 14.95
C ILE A 8 10.00 -0.62 14.91
N ILE A 9 11.15 -0.13 15.38
CA ILE A 9 12.40 -0.93 15.46
C ILE A 9 12.23 -2.12 16.39
N THR A 10 11.53 -1.93 17.50
CA THR A 10 11.30 -2.99 18.48
C THR A 10 10.36 -4.06 17.92
N ILE A 11 9.28 -3.66 17.23
CA ILE A 11 8.37 -4.58 16.54
C ILE A 11 9.11 -5.35 15.42
N LEU A 12 9.92 -4.66 14.60
CA LEU A 12 10.75 -5.31 13.58
C LEU A 12 11.71 -6.34 14.20
N SER A 13 12.35 -5.99 15.31
CA SER A 13 13.33 -6.84 16.01
C SER A 13 12.70 -8.11 16.61
N PHE A 14 11.45 -8.02 17.09
CA PHE A 14 10.68 -9.19 17.52
C PHE A 14 10.30 -10.12 16.36
N MET A 15 10.03 -9.58 15.16
CA MET A 15 9.72 -10.41 13.99
C MET A 15 10.93 -11.23 13.51
N PHE A 16 12.16 -10.73 13.69
CA PHE A 16 13.38 -11.47 13.35
C PHE A 16 13.70 -12.63 14.32
N SER A 17 13.11 -12.64 15.52
CA SER A 17 13.39 -13.68 16.53
C SER A 17 12.52 -14.95 16.38
N LEU A 18 11.64 -15.01 15.37
CA LEU A 18 10.72 -16.15 15.15
C LEU A 18 11.29 -17.27 14.24
N HIS A 19 12.58 -17.25 13.91
CA HIS A 19 13.22 -18.25 13.03
C HIS A 19 13.63 -19.56 13.74
N ALA A 20 12.67 -20.30 14.29
CA ALA A 20 12.96 -21.64 14.84
C ALA A 20 11.80 -22.63 14.75
N GLN A 21 11.07 -22.68 13.63
CA GLN A 21 10.12 -23.76 13.37
C GLN A 21 10.44 -24.46 12.04
N ASP A 22 10.69 -25.76 12.15
CA ASP A 22 11.05 -26.69 11.07
C ASP A 22 9.94 -26.76 10.00
N LYS A 23 10.10 -25.91 8.97
CA LYS A 23 9.43 -25.79 7.64
C LYS A 23 7.90 -25.98 7.59
N PRO A 24 7.22 -24.95 7.05
CA PRO A 24 7.11 -24.85 5.59
C PRO A 24 7.83 -23.57 5.09
N THR A 25 8.42 -23.64 3.90
CA THR A 25 9.44 -22.71 3.38
C THR A 25 9.03 -21.24 3.47
N SER A 26 9.54 -20.51 4.48
CA SER A 26 9.45 -19.07 4.52
C SER A 26 10.32 -18.45 3.42
N ASN A 27 9.74 -17.58 2.59
CA ASN A 27 10.43 -16.86 1.54
C ASN A 27 10.49 -15.38 1.91
N ALA A 28 11.59 -14.72 1.59
CA ALA A 28 11.66 -13.27 1.59
C ALA A 28 11.77 -12.78 0.14
N GLY A 29 11.34 -11.56 -0.10
CA GLY A 29 11.38 -11.01 -1.44
C GLY A 29 11.28 -9.50 -1.48
N ILE A 30 11.56 -8.98 -2.66
CA ILE A 30 11.28 -7.58 -3.00
C ILE A 30 10.04 -7.52 -3.86
N LYS A 31 9.23 -6.49 -3.67
CA LYS A 31 8.03 -6.21 -4.47
C LYS A 31 8.10 -4.78 -4.97
N PHE A 32 7.78 -4.58 -6.23
CA PHE A 32 7.57 -3.26 -6.80
C PHE A 32 6.41 -3.29 -7.78
N GLY A 33 5.83 -2.13 -8.06
CA GLY A 33 4.65 -2.10 -8.89
C GLY A 33 4.08 -0.72 -9.08
N TYR A 34 2.89 -0.72 -9.64
CA TYR A 34 2.18 0.46 -10.06
C TYR A 34 0.86 0.60 -9.31
N ASN A 35 0.55 1.82 -8.90
CA ASN A 35 -0.65 2.17 -8.16
C ASN A 35 -1.58 3.05 -9.03
N LEU A 36 -2.87 2.76 -8.98
CA LEU A 36 -3.93 3.69 -9.35
C LEU A 36 -4.69 4.04 -8.07
N ALA A 37 -4.39 5.20 -7.50
CA ALA A 37 -5.01 5.68 -6.28
C ALA A 37 -6.14 6.66 -6.61
N ALA A 38 -7.27 6.52 -5.93
CA ALA A 38 -8.36 7.47 -5.95
C ALA A 38 -8.85 7.68 -4.51
N VAL A 39 -9.59 8.77 -4.30
CA VAL A 39 -10.26 9.05 -3.04
C VAL A 39 -11.75 9.08 -3.28
N SER A 40 -12.49 8.41 -2.40
CA SER A 40 -13.94 8.40 -2.41
C SER A 40 -14.44 9.31 -1.30
N PHE A 41 -15.19 10.35 -1.69
CA PHE A 41 -15.91 11.24 -0.76
C PHE A 41 -17.34 10.74 -0.62
N ASP A 42 -17.77 10.44 0.61
CA ASP A 42 -19.13 9.98 0.98
C ASP A 42 -19.62 8.71 0.22
N GLY A 43 -18.71 7.89 -0.30
CA GLY A 43 -19.03 6.64 -1.02
C GLY A 43 -19.60 6.81 -2.44
N GLU A 44 -20.03 8.01 -2.83
CA GLU A 44 -20.74 8.28 -4.10
C GLU A 44 -19.89 9.03 -5.13
N THR A 45 -18.90 9.84 -4.70
CA THR A 45 -18.05 10.62 -5.61
C THR A 45 -16.60 10.14 -5.54
N GLU A 46 -16.11 9.52 -6.61
CA GLU A 46 -14.70 9.16 -6.77
C GLU A 46 -13.94 10.26 -7.52
N THR A 47 -12.76 10.63 -7.02
CA THR A 47 -11.85 11.57 -7.68
C THR A 47 -11.09 10.95 -8.85
N SER A 48 -10.39 11.78 -9.62
CA SER A 48 -9.58 11.27 -10.74
C SER A 48 -8.44 10.42 -10.19
N GLN A 49 -8.19 9.29 -10.85
CA GLN A 49 -7.16 8.35 -10.47
C GLN A 49 -5.77 8.96 -10.62
N ARG A 50 -5.02 9.04 -9.52
CA ARG A 50 -3.61 9.39 -9.54
C ARG A 50 -2.78 8.14 -9.79
N HIS A 51 -1.88 8.27 -10.77
CA HIS A 51 -0.88 7.25 -11.07
C HIS A 51 0.30 7.35 -10.09
N GLY A 52 0.71 6.23 -9.52
CA GLY A 52 1.84 6.14 -8.59
C GLY A 52 2.57 4.82 -8.71
N PHE A 53 3.56 4.61 -7.85
CA PHE A 53 4.26 3.34 -7.74
C PHE A 53 4.42 2.94 -6.28
N HIS A 54 4.67 1.64 -6.07
CA HIS A 54 5.06 1.10 -4.78
C HIS A 54 6.30 0.24 -4.92
N ALA A 55 7.09 0.18 -3.85
CA ALA A 55 8.26 -0.68 -3.76
C ALA A 55 8.56 -1.03 -2.30
N GLY A 56 9.08 -2.22 -2.06
CA GLY A 56 9.49 -2.63 -0.72
C GLY A 56 9.78 -4.11 -0.60
N PHE A 57 9.63 -4.62 0.61
CA PHE A 57 9.99 -5.98 0.98
C PHE A 57 8.77 -6.75 1.47
N TYR A 58 8.78 -8.06 1.29
CA TYR A 58 7.82 -8.94 1.91
C TYR A 58 8.48 -10.18 2.48
N GLY A 59 7.88 -10.73 3.53
CA GLY A 59 8.14 -12.05 4.05
C GLY A 59 6.89 -12.89 3.93
N GLU A 60 6.98 -14.04 3.30
CA GLU A 60 5.91 -15.01 3.15
C GLU A 60 6.26 -16.25 3.97
N SER A 61 5.40 -16.63 4.91
CA SER A 61 5.55 -17.84 5.71
C SER A 61 4.40 -18.78 5.42
N PHE A 62 4.71 -19.96 4.90
CA PHE A 62 3.69 -20.98 4.63
C PHE A 62 3.25 -21.62 5.95
N LEU A 63 1.96 -21.62 6.22
CA LEU A 63 1.34 -22.28 7.38
C LEU A 63 0.92 -23.72 7.04
N SER A 64 0.59 -23.95 5.77
CA SER A 64 0.30 -25.27 5.18
C SER A 64 0.64 -25.24 3.68
N GLU A 65 0.45 -26.35 2.97
CA GLU A 65 0.67 -26.40 1.51
C GLU A 65 -0.22 -25.42 0.74
N ALA A 66 -1.44 -25.15 1.24
CA ALA A 66 -2.42 -24.28 0.58
C ALA A 66 -2.57 -22.91 1.25
N LEU A 67 -1.91 -22.64 2.38
CA LEU A 67 -2.07 -21.40 3.14
C LEU A 67 -0.73 -20.79 3.52
N ALA A 68 -0.57 -19.49 3.27
CA ALA A 68 0.59 -18.72 3.69
C ALA A 68 0.17 -17.39 4.33
N LEU A 69 0.98 -16.90 5.25
CA LEU A 69 0.88 -15.58 5.83
C LEU A 69 1.98 -14.71 5.23
N GLN A 70 1.61 -13.59 4.63
CA GLN A 70 2.53 -12.64 4.01
C GLN A 70 2.48 -11.30 4.73
N ILE A 71 3.63 -10.88 5.25
CA ILE A 71 3.84 -9.54 5.81
C ILE A 71 4.62 -8.72 4.81
N GLU A 72 4.32 -7.43 4.69
CA GLU A 72 5.02 -6.55 3.76
C GLU A 72 5.33 -5.21 4.41
N VAL A 73 6.37 -4.55 3.91
CA VAL A 73 6.67 -3.14 4.20
C VAL A 73 6.92 -2.48 2.85
N LEU A 74 6.01 -1.60 2.44
CA LEU A 74 6.00 -0.98 1.12
C LEU A 74 6.02 0.54 1.26
N TYR A 75 6.94 1.20 0.58
CA TYR A 75 6.77 2.59 0.20
C TYR A 75 5.74 2.64 -0.94
N SER A 76 4.72 3.49 -0.82
CA SER A 76 3.61 3.55 -1.75
C SER A 76 3.19 4.99 -2.01
N GLN A 77 3.27 5.41 -3.27
CA GLN A 77 2.75 6.70 -3.70
C GLN A 77 1.24 6.59 -3.94
N GLN A 78 0.48 7.44 -3.25
CA GLN A 78 -0.98 7.50 -3.26
C GLN A 78 -1.46 8.95 -3.31
N GLY A 79 -2.76 9.19 -3.42
CA GLY A 79 -3.34 10.52 -3.49
C GLY A 79 -4.35 10.60 -4.61
N TYR A 80 -4.74 11.82 -4.97
CA TYR A 80 -5.78 12.03 -5.96
C TYR A 80 -5.55 13.31 -6.77
N GLU A 81 -6.23 13.38 -7.90
CA GLU A 81 -6.25 14.55 -8.77
C GLU A 81 -7.69 15.06 -8.90
N LEU A 82 -7.87 16.37 -8.81
CA LEU A 82 -9.11 17.07 -9.07
C LEU A 82 -8.89 18.03 -10.24
N ASN A 83 -9.62 17.78 -11.33
CA ASN A 83 -9.66 18.65 -12.48
C ASN A 83 -10.96 19.45 -12.42
N ASP A 84 -10.86 20.75 -12.13
CA ASP A 84 -11.95 21.70 -12.34
C ASP A 84 -11.49 22.65 -13.44
N GLY A 85 -12.23 22.83 -14.53
CA GLY A 85 -11.75 23.32 -15.84
C GLY A 85 -10.89 24.61 -15.89
N SER A 86 -10.68 25.29 -14.76
CA SER A 86 -9.71 26.36 -14.51
C SER A 86 -8.31 25.93 -14.03
N GLY A 87 -8.07 24.67 -13.64
CA GLY A 87 -6.79 24.18 -13.12
C GLY A 87 -6.83 22.73 -12.60
N THR A 88 -5.66 22.17 -12.30
CA THR A 88 -5.52 20.81 -11.75
C THR A 88 -4.96 20.92 -10.34
N PHE A 89 -5.73 20.42 -9.37
CA PHE A 89 -5.24 20.22 -8.00
C PHE A 89 -4.78 18.77 -7.85
N THR A 90 -3.52 18.60 -7.48
CA THR A 90 -2.90 17.29 -7.32
C THR A 90 -2.41 17.15 -5.88
N GLN A 91 -3.02 16.21 -5.16
CA GLN A 91 -2.54 15.83 -3.84
C GLN A 91 -1.65 14.60 -3.94
N LYS A 92 -0.41 14.74 -3.48
CA LYS A 92 0.59 13.66 -3.44
C LYS A 92 0.83 13.25 -2.00
N LEU A 93 0.52 12.00 -1.71
CA LEU A 93 0.75 11.38 -0.42
C LEU A 93 1.72 10.21 -0.60
N ASP A 94 2.78 10.20 0.21
CA ASP A 94 3.65 9.03 0.27
C ASP A 94 3.42 8.31 1.59
N TYR A 95 3.15 7.01 1.50
CA TYR A 95 2.88 6.15 2.63
C TYR A 95 3.94 5.07 2.80
N ILE A 96 4.21 4.73 4.04
CA ILE A 96 4.77 3.43 4.41
C ILE A 96 3.61 2.52 4.79
N ASN A 97 3.26 1.60 3.90
CA ASN A 97 2.22 0.62 4.09
C ASN A 97 2.82 -0.66 4.69
N MET A 98 2.12 -1.22 5.68
CA MET A 98 2.41 -2.52 6.28
C MET A 98 1.19 -3.44 6.18
N PRO A 99 1.00 -4.11 5.03
CA PRO A 99 0.01 -5.16 4.85
C PRO A 99 0.34 -6.43 5.66
N LEU A 100 -0.69 -7.04 6.23
CA LEU A 100 -0.67 -8.40 6.77
C LEU A 100 -1.72 -9.22 6.02
N LEU A 101 -1.28 -10.14 5.18
CA LEU A 101 -2.12 -10.83 4.20
C LEU A 101 -2.14 -12.33 4.45
N LEU A 102 -3.33 -12.90 4.48
CA LEU A 102 -3.51 -14.33 4.34
C LEU A 102 -3.59 -14.66 2.85
N LYS A 103 -2.72 -15.56 2.41
CA LYS A 103 -2.69 -16.12 1.06
C LYS A 103 -3.21 -17.53 1.06
N ILE A 104 -4.12 -17.81 0.15
CA ILE A 104 -4.62 -19.14 -0.15
C ILE A 104 -4.13 -19.51 -1.54
N TYR A 105 -3.59 -20.72 -1.68
CA TYR A 105 -3.09 -21.29 -2.92
C TYR A 105 -4.03 -22.42 -3.38
N PRO A 106 -5.06 -22.13 -4.20
CA PRO A 106 -5.90 -23.17 -4.82
C PRO A 106 -5.12 -24.07 -5.78
N ASP A 107 -4.02 -23.57 -6.32
CA ASP A 107 -3.10 -24.27 -7.20
C ASP A 107 -1.65 -23.82 -6.88
N ASN A 108 -0.65 -24.55 -7.37
CA ASN A 108 0.78 -24.30 -7.07
C ASN A 108 1.24 -22.90 -7.51
N ASN A 109 0.61 -22.35 -8.55
CA ASN A 109 1.04 -21.11 -9.17
C ASN A 109 0.05 -19.96 -8.99
N PHE A 110 -1.14 -20.20 -8.45
CA PHE A 110 -2.18 -19.18 -8.30
C PHE A 110 -2.48 -18.96 -6.82
N TYR A 111 -2.61 -17.70 -6.42
CA TYR A 111 -3.00 -17.34 -5.06
C TYR A 111 -4.12 -16.30 -5.04
N LEU A 112 -4.94 -16.40 -3.99
CA LEU A 112 -5.84 -15.37 -3.52
C LEU A 112 -5.26 -14.78 -2.24
N GLU A 113 -5.34 -13.47 -2.08
CA GLU A 113 -4.84 -12.78 -0.89
C GLU A 113 -5.89 -11.86 -0.29
N ALA A 114 -5.98 -11.86 1.03
CA ALA A 114 -6.83 -10.93 1.76
C ALA A 114 -6.25 -10.62 3.14
N GLY A 115 -6.42 -9.40 3.62
CA GLY A 115 -6.02 -9.07 4.99
C GLY A 115 -5.92 -7.58 5.27
N PRO A 116 -5.74 -7.21 6.54
CA PRO A 116 -5.63 -5.82 6.94
C PRO A 116 -4.34 -5.17 6.42
N GLN A 117 -4.41 -3.86 6.24
CA GLN A 117 -3.27 -3.00 5.99
C GLN A 117 -3.35 -1.77 6.86
N VAL A 118 -2.19 -1.38 7.40
CA VAL A 118 -2.00 -0.08 8.02
C VAL A 118 -1.00 0.72 7.18
N GLY A 119 -1.21 2.03 7.09
CA GLY A 119 -0.39 2.96 6.34
C GLY A 119 -0.04 4.17 7.20
N LEU A 120 1.22 4.57 7.17
CA LEU A 120 1.68 5.81 7.80
C LEU A 120 2.07 6.79 6.70
N ALA A 121 1.36 7.92 6.61
CA ALA A 121 1.76 9.01 5.73
C ALA A 121 3.09 9.61 6.23
N ILE A 122 4.12 9.57 5.40
CA ILE A 122 5.45 10.13 5.70
C ILE A 122 5.69 11.45 4.98
N ASN A 123 4.93 11.70 3.92
CA ASN A 123 5.02 12.92 3.13
C ASN A 123 3.64 13.30 2.63
N HIS A 124 3.33 14.59 2.71
CA HIS A 124 2.09 15.16 2.20
C HIS A 124 2.39 16.47 1.48
N LYS A 125 2.18 16.47 0.17
CA LYS A 125 2.40 17.60 -0.70
C LYS A 125 1.14 17.90 -1.52
N GLU A 126 0.67 19.13 -1.45
CA GLU A 126 -0.44 19.61 -2.28
C GLU A 126 0.14 20.55 -3.34
N GLU A 127 -0.13 20.24 -4.61
CA GLU A 127 0.25 21.05 -5.77
C GLU A 127 -1.01 21.60 -6.44
N PHE A 128 -1.06 22.92 -6.64
CA PHE A 128 -2.12 23.58 -7.41
C PHE A 128 -1.52 24.15 -8.69
N ASP A 129 -1.95 23.62 -9.84
CA ASP A 129 -1.58 24.13 -11.17
C ASP A 129 -2.75 24.91 -11.76
N SER A 130 -2.55 26.21 -12.02
CA SER A 130 -3.56 27.06 -12.63
C SER A 130 -3.22 27.26 -14.10
N ASN A 131 -4.15 26.94 -14.99
CA ASN A 131 -4.00 27.12 -16.45
C ASN A 131 -3.68 28.57 -16.88
N PHE A 132 -3.78 29.56 -15.97
CA PHE A 132 -3.57 30.98 -16.24
C PHE A 132 -2.37 31.59 -15.50
N SER A 133 -1.64 30.83 -14.68
CA SER A 133 -0.50 31.33 -13.89
C SER A 133 0.78 30.54 -14.21
N LEU A 134 1.88 31.25 -14.49
CA LEU A 134 3.21 30.65 -14.73
C LEU A 134 3.89 30.10 -13.45
N PHE A 135 3.19 30.10 -12.32
CA PHE A 135 3.71 29.68 -11.02
C PHE A 135 2.77 28.65 -10.39
N SER A 136 3.27 27.41 -10.24
CA SER A 136 2.66 26.36 -9.43
C SER A 136 2.93 26.66 -7.95
N THR A 137 1.89 26.71 -7.12
CA THR A 137 2.04 26.80 -5.66
C THR A 137 2.06 25.39 -5.07
N SER A 138 3.12 25.10 -4.30
CA SER A 138 3.27 23.86 -3.55
C SER A 138 3.25 24.20 -2.06
N GLN A 139 2.38 23.55 -1.28
CA GLN A 139 2.41 23.61 0.19
C GLN A 139 2.65 22.20 0.75
N GLU A 140 3.53 22.12 1.74
CA GLU A 140 3.79 20.90 2.52
C GLU A 140 2.99 21.00 3.83
N PHE A 141 2.24 19.96 4.15
CA PHE A 141 1.44 19.88 5.38
C PHE A 141 2.04 18.81 6.30
N ASP A 142 1.95 19.01 7.62
CA ASP A 142 2.31 17.98 8.59
C ASP A 142 1.37 16.77 8.43
N PRO A 143 1.85 15.59 8.02
CA PRO A 143 1.00 14.44 7.75
C PRO A 143 0.50 13.87 9.08
N ASN A 144 -0.76 14.10 9.43
CA ASN A 144 -1.36 13.49 10.61
C ASN A 144 -2.37 12.41 10.27
N ASN A 145 -2.04 11.55 9.29
CA ASN A 145 -3.03 10.62 8.73
C ASN A 145 -2.50 9.19 8.77
N PHE A 146 -2.81 8.50 9.87
CA PHE A 146 -2.77 7.05 9.94
C PHE A 146 -3.90 6.50 9.05
N ASP A 147 -3.55 5.73 8.04
CA ASP A 147 -4.51 5.05 7.17
C ASP A 147 -4.61 3.58 7.60
N TRP A 148 -5.80 3.01 7.50
CA TRP A 148 -6.00 1.59 7.69
C TRP A 148 -7.14 1.11 6.79
N GLY A 149 -7.07 -0.14 6.40
CA GLY A 149 -8.06 -0.72 5.50
C GLY A 149 -7.86 -2.21 5.32
N VAL A 150 -8.56 -2.74 4.35
CA VAL A 150 -8.48 -4.16 4.00
C VAL A 150 -8.07 -4.30 2.55
N ASN A 151 -7.17 -5.23 2.31
CA ASN A 151 -6.71 -5.63 1.00
C ASN A 151 -7.41 -6.90 0.57
N PHE A 152 -7.75 -6.96 -0.71
CA PHE A 152 -8.17 -8.17 -1.39
C PHE A 152 -7.48 -8.23 -2.75
N GLY A 153 -7.00 -9.39 -3.13
CA GLY A 153 -6.23 -9.52 -4.35
C GLY A 153 -6.05 -10.95 -4.80
N THR A 154 -5.38 -11.07 -5.92
CA THR A 154 -5.02 -12.34 -6.51
C THR A 154 -3.74 -12.19 -7.30
N GLY A 155 -3.04 -13.29 -7.53
CA GLY A 155 -1.89 -13.27 -8.39
C GLY A 155 -1.40 -14.65 -8.76
N PHE A 156 -0.34 -14.64 -9.54
CA PHE A 156 0.40 -15.82 -9.95
C PHE A 156 1.82 -15.77 -9.40
N LYS A 157 2.33 -16.92 -8.99
CA LYS A 157 3.71 -17.12 -8.53
C LYS A 157 4.32 -18.27 -9.32
N THR A 158 5.46 -18.03 -9.94
CA THR A 158 6.20 -19.04 -10.70
C THR A 158 7.14 -19.80 -9.78
N ASP A 159 7.49 -21.02 -10.18
CA ASP A 159 8.45 -21.86 -9.45
C ASP A 159 9.84 -21.23 -9.37
N SER A 160 10.15 -20.30 -10.29
CA SER A 160 11.38 -19.50 -10.28
C SER A 160 11.39 -18.38 -9.24
N GLY A 161 10.32 -18.23 -8.44
CA GLY A 161 10.22 -17.23 -7.38
C GLY A 161 9.76 -15.85 -7.86
N VAL A 162 9.27 -15.73 -9.10
CA VAL A 162 8.69 -14.48 -9.62
C VAL A 162 7.19 -14.48 -9.37
N SER A 163 6.64 -13.36 -8.89
CA SER A 163 5.20 -13.20 -8.69
C SER A 163 4.65 -11.99 -9.43
N LEU A 164 3.43 -12.14 -9.92
CA LEU A 164 2.61 -11.12 -10.54
C LEU A 164 1.31 -11.05 -9.73
N GLY A 165 0.87 -9.86 -9.33
CA GLY A 165 -0.32 -9.73 -8.50
C GLY A 165 -1.11 -8.49 -8.81
N VAL A 166 -2.43 -8.59 -8.65
CA VAL A 166 -3.35 -7.46 -8.63
C VAL A 166 -4.03 -7.43 -7.28
N ARG A 167 -4.00 -6.28 -6.63
CA ARG A 167 -4.59 -6.07 -5.31
C ARG A 167 -5.43 -4.81 -5.34
N TYR A 168 -6.57 -4.87 -4.67
CA TYR A 168 -7.39 -3.72 -4.36
C TYR A 168 -7.32 -3.42 -2.87
N HIS A 169 -6.90 -2.21 -2.53
CA HIS A 169 -6.93 -1.68 -1.19
C HIS A 169 -8.20 -0.86 -0.98
N LEU A 170 -8.98 -1.28 0.01
CA LEU A 170 -10.15 -0.57 0.50
C LEU A 170 -9.79 0.11 1.83
N GLY A 171 -9.47 1.40 1.76
CA GLY A 171 -9.24 2.25 2.93
C GLY A 171 -10.54 2.41 3.72
N MET A 172 -10.44 2.22 5.03
CA MET A 172 -11.53 2.42 5.99
C MET A 172 -11.25 3.63 6.90
N GLY A 173 -9.99 4.03 7.02
CA GLY A 173 -9.59 5.26 7.71
C GLY A 173 -9.95 6.49 6.89
N SER A 174 -10.50 7.50 7.57
CA SER A 174 -10.70 8.82 7.00
C SER A 174 -9.35 9.51 6.81
N VAL A 175 -9.08 10.00 5.59
CA VAL A 175 -7.88 10.79 5.29
C VAL A 175 -8.02 12.22 5.83
N TYR A 176 -9.23 12.70 6.13
CA TYR A 176 -9.48 14.01 6.72
C TYR A 176 -10.62 13.93 7.73
N ASP A 177 -10.63 14.84 8.72
CA ASP A 177 -11.68 14.94 9.74
C ASP A 177 -13.04 15.40 9.17
N GLU A 178 -13.05 15.97 7.96
CA GLU A 178 -14.23 16.50 7.29
C GLU A 178 -14.51 15.73 5.99
N GLY A 179 -15.70 15.11 5.88
CA GLY A 179 -16.16 14.40 4.68
C GLY A 179 -15.73 12.94 4.54
N ASP A 180 -15.04 12.37 5.54
CA ASP A 180 -14.58 10.98 5.60
C ASP A 180 -14.01 10.39 4.28
N PRO A 181 -13.04 11.07 3.63
CA PRO A 181 -12.46 10.57 2.39
C PRO A 181 -11.70 9.27 2.61
N GLN A 182 -12.05 8.23 1.85
CA GLN A 182 -11.45 6.90 1.94
C GLN A 182 -10.56 6.61 0.74
N ASN A 183 -9.36 6.07 0.99
CA ASN A 183 -8.43 5.67 -0.07
C ASN A 183 -8.93 4.40 -0.79
N ARG A 184 -8.98 4.47 -2.12
CA ARG A 184 -9.24 3.32 -2.99
C ARG A 184 -8.04 3.14 -3.91
N VAL A 185 -7.30 2.05 -3.77
CA VAL A 185 -6.05 1.88 -4.53
C VAL A 185 -6.02 0.52 -5.23
N TRP A 186 -5.88 0.55 -6.55
CA TRP A 186 -5.49 -0.63 -7.31
C TRP A 186 -3.96 -0.72 -7.37
N GLN A 187 -3.41 -1.87 -7.02
CA GLN A 187 -1.98 -2.14 -7.04
C GLN A 187 -1.69 -3.30 -7.98
N PHE A 188 -0.82 -3.05 -8.95
CA PHE A 188 -0.30 -4.04 -9.89
C PHE A 188 1.15 -4.30 -9.52
N SER A 189 1.47 -5.51 -9.07
CA SER A 189 2.73 -5.83 -8.41
C SER A 189 3.53 -6.90 -9.16
N LEU A 190 4.84 -6.69 -9.20
CA LEU A 190 5.86 -7.68 -9.50
C LEU A 190 6.66 -7.98 -8.23
N GLY A 191 6.82 -9.25 -7.89
CA GLY A 191 7.61 -9.69 -6.74
C GLY A 191 8.70 -10.68 -7.15
N PHE A 192 9.84 -10.63 -6.46
CA PHE A 192 10.97 -11.52 -6.66
C PHE A 192 11.41 -12.09 -5.32
N ASN A 193 11.32 -13.41 -5.17
CA ASN A 193 11.81 -14.14 -4.02
C ASN A 193 13.34 -14.30 -4.10
N PHE A 194 14.01 -14.30 -2.96
CA PHE A 194 15.43 -14.62 -2.80
C PHE A 194 15.70 -15.53 -1.61
#